data_AF-A0A4R0Z4Z0-F1
#
_entry.id   AF-A0A4R0Z4Z0-F1
#
_cell.length_a   1.000
_cell.length_b   1.000
_cell.length_c   1.000
_cell.angle_alpha   90.00
_cell.angle_beta   90.00
_cell.angle_gamma   90.00
#
_symmetry.space_group_name_H-M   'P 1'
#
loop_
_entity.id
_entity.type
_entity.pdbx_description
1 polymer ?
#
loop_
_entity_poly.entity_id
_entity_poly.type
_entity_poly.pdbx_seq_one_letter_code
_entity_poly.pdbx_strand_id
1 'polypeptide(L)'
;MKRRVWLTTGLLLLIGAYTLFHIDEAHKRQFLQNYLQEHHALSDSSYSSHASITQFGTMFHVTFNDEPDVMYDFFVKRRDGVMHVVYSFNLEQGHGLRDREFETVNYAILDTLFK
;
A
#
# COMPACT_ATOMS: atom_id res chain seq x y z
N MET A 1 -20.19 28.74 -26.79
CA MET A 1 -19.73 27.35 -27.08
C MET A 1 -18.41 26.99 -26.41
N LYS A 2 -17.32 27.75 -26.58
CA LYS A 2 -15.98 27.39 -26.05
C LYS A 2 -15.94 27.07 -24.55
N ARG A 3 -16.60 27.84 -23.68
CA ARG A 3 -16.64 27.62 -22.22
C ARG A 3 -17.26 26.28 -21.79
N ARG A 4 -18.24 25.76 -22.54
CA ARG A 4 -18.84 24.44 -22.26
C ARG A 4 -17.90 23.31 -22.63
N VAL A 5 -17.17 23.45 -23.74
CA VAL A 5 -16.15 22.48 -24.17
C VAL A 5 -15.04 22.37 -23.13
N TRP A 6 -14.52 23.49 -22.62
CA TRP A 6 -13.50 23.49 -21.57
C TRP A 6 -13.97 22.84 -20.27
N LEU A 7 -15.22 23.07 -19.87
CA LEU A 7 -15.82 22.45 -18.69
C LEU A 7 -15.97 20.93 -18.87
N THR A 8 -16.43 20.47 -20.04
CA THR A 8 -16.57 19.04 -20.33
C THR A 8 -15.21 18.35 -20.40
N THR A 9 -14.21 18.97 -21.01
CA THR A 9 -12.85 18.41 -21.08
C THR A 9 -12.20 18.35 -19.70
N GLY A 10 -12.33 19.41 -18.88
CA GLY A 10 -11.84 19.41 -17.50
C GLY A 10 -12.48 18.32 -16.65
N LEU A 11 -13.80 18.13 -16.76
CA LEU A 11 -14.51 17.07 -16.05
C LEU A 11 -14.04 15.66 -16.48
N LEU A 12 -13.86 15.44 -17.78
CA LEU A 12 -13.36 14.16 -18.30
C LEU A 12 -11.95 13.85 -17.82
N LEU A 13 -11.07 14.85 -17.73
CA LEU A 13 -9.72 14.68 -17.18
C LEU A 13 -9.74 14.30 -15.70
N LEU A 14 -10.61 14.93 -14.90
CA LEU A 14 -10.77 14.59 -13.48
C LEU A 14 -11.28 13.16 -13.30
N ILE A 15 -12.29 12.76 -14.09
CA ILE A 15 -12.81 11.38 -14.06
C ILE A 15 -11.72 10.40 -14.48
N GLY A 16 -10.97 10.69 -15.55
CA GLY A 16 -9.87 9.84 -16.01
C GLY A 16 -8.74 9.70 -14.99
N ALA A 17 -8.37 10.79 -14.31
CA ALA A 17 -7.37 10.74 -13.25
C ALA A 17 -7.85 9.92 -12.05
N TYR A 18 -9.12 10.10 -11.66
CA TYR A 18 -9.74 9.36 -10.56
C TYR A 18 -9.82 7.85 -10.85
N THR A 19 -10.21 7.46 -12.07
CA THR A 19 -10.28 6.05 -12.45
C THR A 19 -8.89 5.41 -12.50
N LEU A 20 -7.89 6.09 -13.08
CA LEU A 20 -6.51 5.59 -13.10
C LEU A 20 -5.94 5.42 -11.69
N PHE A 21 -6.25 6.34 -10.79
CA PHE A 21 -5.85 6.24 -9.39
C PHE A 21 -6.39 4.97 -8.71
N HIS A 22 -7.70 4.70 -8.85
CA HIS A 22 -8.30 3.51 -8.25
C HIS A 22 -7.82 2.20 -8.89
N ILE A 23 -7.51 2.20 -10.18
CA ILE A 23 -6.91 1.05 -10.85
C ILE A 23 -5.51 0.77 -10.27
N ASP A 24 -4.69 1.80 -10.08
CA ASP A 24 -3.36 1.65 -9.47
C ASP A 24 -3.45 1.19 -8.01
N GLU A 25 -4.37 1.76 -7.22
CA GLU A 25 -4.62 1.33 -5.84
C GLU A 25 -5.04 -0.15 -5.77
N ALA A 26 -5.97 -0.59 -6.63
CA ALA A 26 -6.43 -1.97 -6.68
C ALA A 26 -5.30 -2.94 -7.03
N HIS A 27 -4.45 -2.61 -8.00
CA HIS A 27 -3.28 -3.42 -8.34
C HIS A 27 -2.28 -3.51 -7.18
N LYS A 28 -2.03 -2.40 -6.48
CA LYS A 28 -1.14 -2.38 -5.32
C LYS A 28 -1.69 -3.18 -4.15
N ARG A 29 -3.01 -3.11 -3.92
CA ARG A 29 -3.70 -3.89 -2.90
C ARG A 29 -3.59 -5.39 -3.19
N GLN A 30 -3.86 -5.80 -4.43
CA GLN A 30 -3.73 -7.18 -4.85
C GLN A 30 -2.29 -7.68 -4.71
N PHE A 31 -1.31 -6.84 -5.05
CA PHE A 31 0.10 -7.16 -4.84
C PHE A 31 0.44 -7.37 -3.36
N LEU A 32 -0.03 -6.49 -2.46
CA LEU A 32 0.15 -6.64 -1.03
C LEU A 32 -0.51 -7.93 -0.51
N GLN A 33 -1.73 -8.23 -0.98
CA GLN A 33 -2.45 -9.45 -0.62
C GLN A 33 -1.65 -10.70 -0.96
N ASN A 34 -1.22 -10.81 -2.22
CA ASN A 34 -0.39 -11.93 -2.67
C ASN A 34 0.92 -12.00 -1.88
N TYR A 35 1.57 -10.87 -1.65
CA TYR A 35 2.81 -10.81 -0.90
C TYR A 35 2.64 -11.33 0.54
N LEU A 36 1.62 -10.89 1.27
CA LEU A 36 1.34 -11.34 2.64
C LEU A 36 0.96 -12.83 2.67
N GLN A 37 0.25 -13.31 1.66
CA GLN A 37 -0.08 -14.72 1.55
C GLN A 37 1.15 -15.59 1.26
N GLU A 38 1.98 -15.19 0.28
CA GLU A 38 3.14 -15.98 -0.17
C GLU A 38 4.29 -15.97 0.84
N HIS A 39 4.57 -14.82 1.46
CA HIS A 39 5.72 -14.65 2.34
C HIS A 39 5.41 -14.82 3.83
N HIS A 40 4.15 -14.65 4.23
CA HIS A 40 3.75 -14.68 5.64
C HIS A 40 2.58 -15.63 5.94
N ALA A 41 2.08 -16.37 4.94
CA ALA A 41 0.93 -17.28 5.08
C ALA A 41 -0.34 -16.61 5.65
N LEU A 42 -0.49 -15.30 5.43
CA LEU A 42 -1.63 -14.51 5.89
C LEU A 42 -2.73 -14.52 4.82
N SER A 43 -3.91 -15.05 5.15
CA SER A 43 -5.06 -15.03 4.24
C SER A 43 -5.74 -13.67 4.22
N ASP A 44 -6.42 -13.33 3.12
CA ASP A 44 -7.19 -12.09 2.99
C ASP A 44 -8.26 -11.88 4.07
N SER A 45 -8.75 -12.97 4.67
CA SER A 45 -9.74 -12.92 5.74
C SER A 45 -9.12 -12.68 7.13
N SER A 46 -7.79 -12.73 7.25
CA SER A 46 -7.08 -12.60 8.53
C SER A 46 -6.79 -11.16 8.93
N TYR A 47 -7.02 -10.20 8.02
CA TYR A 47 -6.78 -8.79 8.25
C TYR A 47 -7.76 -7.91 7.49
N SER A 48 -7.81 -6.64 7.89
CA SER A 48 -8.42 -5.57 7.11
C SER A 48 -7.34 -4.60 6.65
N SER A 49 -7.53 -3.97 5.48
CA SER A 49 -6.58 -2.99 4.97
C SER A 49 -7.27 -1.77 4.37
N HIS A 50 -6.73 -0.58 4.64
CA HIS A 50 -7.16 0.65 3.98
C HIS A 50 -5.95 1.43 3.45
N ALA A 51 -6.13 2.09 2.31
CA ALA A 51 -5.05 2.80 1.65
C ALA A 51 -5.07 4.28 2.01
N SER A 52 -3.89 4.87 2.17
CA SER A 52 -3.67 6.31 2.30
C SER A 52 -2.59 6.77 1.31
N ILE A 53 -2.66 8.03 0.90
CA ILE A 53 -1.65 8.65 0.03
C ILE A 53 -0.69 9.44 0.92
N THR A 54 0.60 9.15 0.81
CA THR A 54 1.67 9.89 1.48
C THR A 54 2.61 10.50 0.45
N GLN A 55 3.54 11.35 0.91
CA GLN A 55 4.65 11.84 0.07
C GLN A 55 5.54 10.72 -0.49
N PHE A 56 5.49 9.53 0.11
CA PHE A 56 6.26 8.37 -0.29
C PHE A 56 5.49 7.40 -1.20
N GLY A 57 4.24 7.73 -1.55
CA GLY A 57 3.35 6.91 -2.37
C GLY A 57 2.17 6.34 -1.59
N THR A 58 1.60 5.25 -2.10
CA THR A 58 0.47 4.56 -1.47
C THR A 58 0.97 3.74 -0.28
N MET A 59 0.36 4.00 0.88
CA MET A 59 0.56 3.25 2.11
C MET A 59 -0.71 2.46 2.42
N PHE A 60 -0.56 1.22 2.84
CA PHE A 60 -1.64 0.36 3.29
C PHE A 60 -1.51 0.17 4.79
N HIS A 61 -2.51 0.62 5.51
CA HIS A 61 -2.69 0.35 6.93
C HIS A 61 -3.37 -1.01 7.07
N VAL A 62 -2.70 -1.95 7.70
CA VAL A 62 -3.17 -3.33 7.90
C VAL A 62 -3.41 -3.56 9.39
N THR A 63 -4.60 -4.06 9.72
CA THR A 63 -4.94 -4.47 11.09
C THR A 63 -5.34 -5.94 11.05
N PHE A 64 -4.65 -6.77 11.82
CA PHE A 64 -4.92 -8.21 11.91
C PHE A 64 -6.04 -8.49 12.89
N ASN A 65 -6.85 -9.51 12.60
CA ASN A 65 -8.01 -9.85 13.43
C ASN A 65 -7.62 -10.36 14.82
N ASP A 66 -6.45 -10.97 14.96
CA ASP A 66 -5.91 -11.49 16.21
C ASP A 66 -5.04 -10.46 16.98
N GLU A 67 -4.77 -9.31 16.37
CA GLU A 67 -4.06 -8.17 16.98
C GLU A 67 -4.72 -6.83 16.58
N PRO A 68 -5.98 -6.59 16.99
CA PRO A 68 -6.76 -5.46 16.49
C PRO A 68 -6.24 -4.10 16.97
N ASP A 69 -5.46 -4.07 18.06
CA ASP A 69 -4.92 -2.85 18.66
C ASP A 69 -3.62 -2.37 17.99
N VAL A 70 -3.07 -3.16 17.06
CA VAL A 70 -1.82 -2.87 16.35
C VAL A 70 -2.12 -2.61 14.88
N MET A 71 -1.59 -1.49 14.36
CA MET A 71 -1.67 -1.15 12.95
C MET A 71 -0.30 -1.27 12.30
N TYR A 72 -0.24 -2.01 11.20
CA TYR A 72 0.98 -2.27 10.44
C TYR A 72 0.94 -1.47 9.14
N ASP A 73 1.97 -0.65 8.90
CA ASP A 73 2.02 0.22 7.73
C ASP A 73 2.91 -0.37 6.63
N PHE A 74 2.31 -0.67 5.48
CA PHE A 74 3.00 -1.22 4.31
C PHE A 74 3.01 -0.22 3.16
N PHE A 75 4.19 0.20 2.74
CA PHE A 75 4.38 1.00 1.53
C PHE A 75 4.56 0.09 0.32
N VAL A 76 3.66 0.23 -0.65
CA VAL A 76 3.73 -0.55 -1.91
C VAL A 76 4.16 0.36 -3.05
N LYS A 77 5.36 0.12 -3.58
CA LYS A 77 6.00 0.99 -4.59
C LYS A 77 6.40 0.20 -5.83
N ARG A 78 6.40 0.87 -6.98
CA ARG A 78 6.95 0.33 -8.23
C ARG A 78 8.33 0.93 -8.48
N ARG A 79 9.33 0.11 -8.73
CA ARG A 79 10.69 0.47 -9.15
C ARG A 79 11.07 -0.38 -10.35
N ASP A 80 11.54 0.25 -11.43
CA ASP A 80 11.98 -0.44 -12.66
C ASP A 80 10.97 -1.47 -13.21
N GLY A 81 9.67 -1.17 -13.05
CA GLY A 81 8.58 -2.06 -13.46
C GLY A 81 8.23 -3.17 -12.45
N VAL A 82 9.02 -3.35 -11.40
CA VAL A 82 8.82 -4.35 -10.34
C VAL A 82 8.15 -3.72 -9.12
N MET A 83 7.23 -4.45 -8.49
CA MET A 83 6.53 -4.01 -7.28
C MET A 83 7.30 -4.47 -6.04
N HIS A 84 7.36 -3.61 -5.02
CA HIS A 84 8.05 -3.84 -3.76
C HIS A 84 7.16 -3.44 -2.58
N VAL A 85 7.26 -4.19 -1.48
CA VAL A 85 6.65 -3.87 -0.19
C VAL A 85 7.73 -3.40 0.77
N VAL A 86 7.49 -2.31 1.49
CA VAL A 86 8.33 -1.84 2.59
C VAL A 86 7.48 -1.73 3.84
N TYR A 87 7.97 -2.26 4.95
CA TYR A 87 7.30 -2.23 6.23
C TYR A 87 7.77 -1.04 7.07
N SER A 88 6.82 -0.38 7.72
CA SER A 88 7.04 0.64 8.74
C SER A 88 6.18 0.31 9.96
N PHE A 89 6.74 0.50 11.14
CA PHE A 89 6.04 0.32 12.40
C PHE A 89 6.04 1.63 13.18
N ASN A 90 4.93 1.92 13.85
CA ASN A 90 4.83 3.07 14.73
C ASN A 90 5.18 2.64 16.16
N LEU A 91 6.34 3.10 16.66
CA LEU A 91 6.80 2.86 18.03
C LEU A 91 5.81 3.31 19.10
N GLU A 92 4.94 4.29 18.82
CA GLU A 92 3.93 4.77 19.77
C GLU A 92 2.81 3.75 20.03
N GLN A 93 2.59 2.80 19.11
CA GLN A 93 1.57 1.75 19.25
C GLN A 93 2.09 0.48 19.92
N GLY A 94 3.35 0.49 20.36
CA GLY A 94 4.02 -0.68 20.92
C GLY A 94 4.52 -1.65 19.85
N HIS A 95 4.95 -2.82 20.28
CA HIS A 95 5.45 -3.87 19.40
C HIS A 95 4.37 -4.94 19.19
N GLY A 96 4.05 -5.23 17.93
CA GLY A 96 3.18 -6.34 17.56
C GLY A 96 3.94 -7.66 17.58
N LEU A 97 3.22 -8.79 17.71
CA LEU A 97 3.83 -10.13 17.66
C LEU A 97 4.54 -10.36 16.31
N ARG A 98 4.08 -9.69 15.25
CA ARG A 98 4.57 -9.86 13.87
C ARG A 98 5.69 -8.92 13.47
N ASP A 99 6.10 -7.98 14.32
CA ASP A 99 7.17 -7.01 14.00
C ASP A 99 8.45 -7.72 13.53
N ARG A 100 8.85 -8.81 14.20
CA ARG A 100 10.04 -9.60 13.82
C ARG A 100 9.88 -10.31 12.47
N GLU A 101 8.66 -10.75 12.16
CA GLU A 101 8.34 -11.42 10.90
C GLU A 101 8.46 -10.44 9.73
N PHE A 102 8.02 -9.19 9.93
CA PHE A 102 8.10 -8.14 8.91
C PHE A 102 9.49 -7.47 8.84
N GLU A 103 10.19 -7.29 9.97
CA GLU A 103 11.55 -6.76 10.03
C GLU A 103 12.56 -7.60 9.24
N THR A 104 12.41 -8.94 9.30
CA THR A 104 13.29 -9.87 8.59
C THR A 104 13.30 -9.61 7.08
N VAL A 105 12.19 -9.12 6.52
CA VAL A 105 12.09 -8.80 5.10
C VAL A 105 12.50 -7.34 4.79
N ASN A 106 12.42 -6.44 5.77
CA ASN A 106 12.84 -5.05 5.60
C ASN A 106 14.34 -4.93 5.28
N TYR A 107 15.22 -5.72 5.92
CA TYR A 107 16.66 -5.67 5.66
C TYR A 107 17.07 -6.14 4.25
N ALA A 108 16.37 -7.12 3.68
CA ALA A 108 16.66 -7.60 2.33
C ALA A 108 16.28 -6.58 1.24
N ILE A 109 15.29 -5.72 1.55
CA ILE A 109 14.73 -4.74 0.61
C ILE A 109 15.41 -3.36 0.79
N LEU A 110 15.78 -2.95 2.01
CA LEU A 110 16.42 -1.65 2.24
C LEU A 110 17.82 -1.54 1.58
N ASP A 111 18.64 -2.59 1.58
CA ASP A 111 19.98 -2.56 0.95
C ASP A 111 19.91 -2.55 -0.60
N THR A 112 18.76 -2.95 -1.16
CA THR A 112 18.46 -2.82 -2.60
C THR A 112 17.71 -1.53 -2.95
N LEU A 113 17.06 -0.88 -1.98
CA LEU A 113 16.29 0.35 -2.20
C LEU A 113 17.12 1.66 -2.04
N PHE A 114 18.24 1.66 -1.32
CA PHE A 114 19.04 2.86 -1.03
C PHE A 114 20.44 2.90 -1.67
N LYS A 115 20.69 2.06 -2.68
CA LYS A 115 21.79 2.22 -3.64
C LYS A 115 21.28 2.61 -5.01
#